data_AF-A0A961XTH6-F1
#
_entry.id   AF-A0A961XTH6-F1
#
_cell.length_a   1.000
_cell.length_b   1.000
_cell.length_c   1.000
_cell.angle_alpha   90.00
_cell.angle_beta   90.00
_cell.angle_gamma   90.00
#
_symmetry.space_group_name_H-M   'P 1'
#
loop_
_entity.id
_entity.type
_entity.pdbx_description
1 polymer ?
#
loop_
_entity_poly.entity_id
_entity_poly.type
_entity_poly.pdbx_seq_one_letter_code
_entity_poly.pdbx_strand_id
1 'polypeptide(L)'
;IRTELGHAMLETRDPAMVGKAIGEIKAGLSRDTTNSAGFGLLARAYGQIGEENLARAAAAEEAYYAGRFKEAKRLAQISQPKLKRGSPEWLRMQDIIDYKPPKK
;
A
#
# COMPACT_ATOMS: atom_id res chain seq x y z
N ILE A 1 16.30 14.61 -3.75
CA ILE A 1 15.51 14.84 -4.99
C ILE A 1 14.20 14.02 -5.05
N ARG A 2 14.05 12.82 -4.43
CA ARG A 2 12.73 12.13 -4.36
C ARG A 2 11.78 12.67 -3.28
N THR A 3 12.31 13.29 -2.24
CA THR A 3 11.56 13.88 -1.12
C THR A 3 10.82 15.17 -1.52
N GLU A 4 11.39 15.94 -2.44
CA GLU A 4 10.82 17.19 -2.98
C GLU A 4 9.59 16.92 -3.87
N LEU A 5 9.58 15.77 -4.55
CA LEU A 5 8.45 15.31 -5.36
C LEU A 5 7.23 14.93 -4.50
N GLY A 6 7.47 14.48 -3.26
CA GLY A 6 6.42 14.23 -2.27
C GLY A 6 5.80 15.53 -1.74
N HIS A 7 6.59 16.61 -1.65
CA HIS A 7 6.13 17.93 -1.21
C HIS A 7 5.24 18.63 -2.25
N ALA A 8 5.58 18.55 -3.53
CA ALA A 8 4.81 19.19 -4.62
C ALA A 8 3.49 18.47 -4.95
N MET A 9 3.36 17.16 -4.66
CA MET A 9 2.14 16.40 -4.96
C MET A 9 1.04 16.55 -3.90
N LEU A 10 1.37 17.03 -2.69
CA LEU A 10 0.41 17.40 -1.64
C LEU A 10 -0.47 18.61 -2.04
N GLU A 11 -0.10 19.36 -3.08
CA GLU A 11 -0.82 20.57 -3.50
C GLU A 11 -2.03 20.30 -4.43
N THR A 12 -2.19 19.09 -4.97
CA THR A 12 -3.35 18.77 -5.84
C THR A 12 -4.54 18.26 -5.01
N ARG A 13 -5.17 19.21 -4.32
CA ARG A 13 -6.14 19.09 -3.22
C ARG A 13 -7.59 18.83 -3.67
N ASP A 14 -7.90 17.65 -4.22
CA ASP A 14 -9.29 17.16 -4.17
C ASP A 14 -9.37 15.74 -3.58
N PRO A 15 -9.48 15.61 -2.25
CA PRO A 15 -9.52 14.32 -1.58
C PRO A 15 -10.77 13.50 -1.94
N ALA A 16 -11.85 14.14 -2.42
CA ALA A 16 -13.07 13.46 -2.81
C ALA A 16 -12.88 12.65 -4.10
N MET A 17 -12.15 13.18 -5.09
CA MET A 17 -11.77 12.46 -6.31
C MET A 17 -10.80 11.32 -6.02
N VAL A 18 -9.84 11.52 -5.11
CA VAL A 18 -8.88 10.48 -4.73
C VAL A 18 -9.57 9.33 -3.98
N GLY A 19 -10.55 9.64 -3.12
CA GLY A 19 -11.38 8.61 -2.47
C GLY A 19 -12.14 7.72 -3.46
N LYS A 20 -12.71 8.31 -4.53
CA LYS A 20 -13.33 7.53 -5.61
C LYS A 20 -12.29 6.66 -6.34
N ALA A 21 -11.11 7.20 -6.64
CA ALA A 21 -10.04 6.45 -7.29
C ALA A 21 -9.58 5.24 -6.44
N ILE A 22 -9.47 5.39 -5.12
CA ILE A 22 -9.18 4.29 -4.20
C ILE A 22 -10.23 3.17 -4.32
N GLY A 23 -11.51 3.54 -4.40
CA GLY A 23 -12.61 2.58 -4.60
C GLY A 23 -12.45 1.78 -5.89
N GLU A 24 -12.21 2.46 -7.01
CA GLU A 24 -12.01 1.83 -8.32
C GLU A 24 -10.76 0.94 -8.35
N ILE A 25 -9.64 1.39 -7.77
CA ILE A 25 -8.40 0.62 -7.68
C ILE A 25 -8.62 -0.65 -6.85
N LYS A 26 -9.32 -0.55 -5.72
CA LYS A 26 -9.65 -1.72 -4.88
C LYS A 26 -10.57 -2.70 -5.60
N ALA A 27 -11.53 -2.21 -6.38
CA ALA A 27 -12.40 -3.06 -7.19
C ALA A 27 -11.59 -3.80 -8.26
N GLY A 28 -10.66 -3.11 -8.94
CA GLY A 28 -9.74 -3.71 -9.91
C GLY A 28 -8.81 -4.76 -9.28
N LEU A 29 -8.20 -4.44 -8.13
CA LEU A 29 -7.36 -5.37 -7.37
C LEU A 29 -8.12 -6.58 -6.84
N SER A 30 -9.42 -6.47 -6.59
CA SER A 30 -10.25 -7.64 -6.20
C SER A 30 -10.37 -8.67 -7.33
N ARG A 31 -10.16 -8.23 -8.59
CA ARG A 31 -10.22 -9.08 -9.78
C ARG A 31 -8.85 -9.60 -10.19
N ASP A 32 -7.78 -8.83 -9.93
CA ASP A 32 -6.39 -9.23 -10.08
C ASP A 32 -5.59 -8.88 -8.82
N THR A 33 -5.60 -9.80 -7.86
CA THR A 33 -4.93 -9.61 -6.57
C THR A 33 -3.42 -9.72 -6.68
N THR A 34 -2.88 -10.08 -7.85
CA THR A 34 -1.43 -10.26 -8.07
C THR A 34 -0.78 -9.04 -8.72
N ASN A 35 -1.57 -8.03 -9.07
CA ASN A 35 -1.09 -6.86 -9.77
C ASN A 35 -0.38 -5.88 -8.83
N SER A 36 0.94 -6.04 -8.73
CA SER A 36 1.84 -5.12 -8.03
C SER A 36 1.61 -3.65 -8.41
N ALA A 37 1.39 -3.34 -9.69
CA ALA A 37 1.21 -1.95 -10.13
C ALA A 37 -0.05 -1.30 -9.55
N GLY A 38 -1.11 -2.09 -9.35
CA GLY A 38 -2.35 -1.61 -8.71
C GLY A 38 -2.13 -1.20 -7.25
N PHE A 39 -1.34 -1.96 -6.49
CA PHE A 39 -0.96 -1.59 -5.13
C PHE A 39 -0.07 -0.35 -5.08
N GLY A 40 0.81 -0.17 -6.07
CA GLY A 40 1.59 1.06 -6.22
C GLY A 40 0.73 2.31 -6.46
N LEU A 41 -0.34 2.18 -7.25
CA LEU A 41 -1.33 3.26 -7.43
C LEU A 41 -2.11 3.54 -6.15
N LEU A 42 -2.50 2.48 -5.43
CA LEU A 42 -3.19 2.58 -4.15
C LEU A 42 -2.33 3.32 -3.11
N ALA A 43 -1.03 3.02 -3.03
CA ALA A 43 -0.10 3.68 -2.14
C ALA A 43 0.00 5.19 -2.41
N ARG A 44 0.03 5.57 -3.70
CA ARG A 44 0.07 6.98 -4.12
C ARG A 44 -1.23 7.70 -3.78
N ALA A 45 -2.37 7.06 -4.02
CA ALA A 45 -3.68 7.62 -3.69
C ALA A 45 -3.85 7.85 -2.19
N TYR A 46 -3.44 6.88 -1.35
CA TYR A 46 -3.44 7.07 0.11
C TYR A 46 -2.47 8.18 0.54
N GLY A 47 -1.29 8.28 -0.07
CA GLY A 47 -0.37 9.38 0.19
C GLY A 47 -0.96 10.76 -0.13
N GLN A 48 -1.75 10.87 -1.21
CA GLN A 48 -2.41 12.11 -1.61
C GLN A 48 -3.47 12.59 -0.62
N ILE A 49 -4.16 11.68 0.07
CA ILE A 49 -5.16 12.04 1.10
C ILE A 49 -4.58 12.10 2.52
N GLY A 50 -3.25 11.99 2.66
CA GLY A 50 -2.59 12.04 3.97
C GLY A 50 -2.68 10.74 4.78
N GLU A 51 -3.20 9.67 4.19
CA GLU A 51 -3.31 8.35 4.81
C GLU A 51 -1.97 7.59 4.73
N GLU A 52 -0.92 8.14 5.35
CA GLU A 52 0.44 7.62 5.26
C GLU A 52 0.59 6.16 5.71
N ASN A 53 -0.19 5.72 6.70
CA ASN A 53 -0.13 4.34 7.20
C ASN A 53 -0.69 3.37 6.16
N LEU A 54 -1.79 3.74 5.51
CA LEU A 54 -2.38 2.97 4.42
C LEU A 54 -1.51 3.02 3.16
N ALA A 55 -0.85 4.15 2.90
CA ALA A 55 0.11 4.28 1.82
C ALA A 55 1.29 3.31 1.99
N ARG A 56 1.85 3.23 3.22
CA ARG A 56 2.92 2.29 3.55
C ARG A 56 2.47 0.83 3.48
N ALA A 57 1.24 0.53 3.90
CA ALA A 57 0.68 -0.81 3.80
C ALA A 57 0.51 -1.23 2.33
N ALA A 58 -0.05 -0.37 1.48
CA ALA A 58 -0.17 -0.64 0.05
C ALA A 58 1.20 -0.77 -0.63
N ALA A 59 2.22 -0.01 -0.20
CA ALA A 59 3.59 -0.19 -0.67
C ALA A 59 4.20 -1.55 -0.23
N ALA A 60 3.82 -2.07 0.94
CA ALA A 60 4.22 -3.40 1.37
C ALA A 60 3.61 -4.48 0.47
N GLU A 61 2.33 -4.37 0.11
CA GLU A 61 1.66 -5.27 -0.84
C GLU A 61 2.29 -5.18 -2.22
N GLU A 62 2.58 -3.98 -2.73
CA GLU A 62 3.29 -3.79 -4.00
C GLU A 62 4.64 -4.52 -4.00
N ALA A 63 5.46 -4.30 -2.96
CA ALA A 63 6.73 -4.99 -2.82
C ALA A 63 6.57 -6.52 -2.72
N TYR A 64 5.50 -7.01 -2.07
CA TYR A 64 5.22 -8.43 -1.93
C TYR A 64 4.94 -9.07 -3.29
N TYR A 65 4.01 -8.51 -4.06
CA TYR A 65 3.64 -9.03 -5.38
C TYR A 65 4.73 -8.82 -6.43
N ALA A 66 5.62 -7.84 -6.23
CA ALA A 66 6.83 -7.69 -7.04
C ALA A 66 7.98 -8.66 -6.67
N GLY A 67 7.78 -9.55 -5.70
CA GLY A 67 8.79 -10.52 -5.23
C GLY A 67 9.88 -9.92 -4.33
N ARG A 68 9.73 -8.65 -3.91
CA ARG A 68 10.64 -7.97 -2.98
C ARG A 68 10.27 -8.27 -1.53
N PHE A 69 10.23 -9.55 -1.15
CA PHE A 69 9.70 -10.02 0.14
C PHE A 69 10.39 -9.41 1.37
N LYS A 70 11.70 -9.14 1.31
CA LYS A 70 12.42 -8.49 2.42
C LYS A 70 11.93 -7.06 2.66
N GLU A 71 11.68 -6.32 1.59
CA GLU A 71 11.19 -4.95 1.66
C GLU A 71 9.72 -4.92 2.07
N ALA A 72 8.91 -5.80 1.48
CA ALA A 72 7.52 -5.99 1.84
C ALA A 72 7.35 -6.23 3.34
N LYS A 73 8.14 -7.15 3.90
CA LYS A 73 8.13 -7.46 5.33
C LYS A 73 8.49 -6.25 6.19
N ARG A 74 9.52 -5.49 5.83
CA ARG A 74 9.91 -4.28 6.59
C ARG A 74 8.77 -3.26 6.59
N LEU A 75 8.18 -2.97 5.44
CA LEU A 75 7.08 -2.01 5.31
C LEU A 75 5.83 -2.47 6.07
N ALA A 76 5.49 -3.76 6.00
CA ALA A 76 4.38 -4.35 6.73
C ALA A 76 4.59 -4.24 8.25
N GLN A 77 5.80 -4.53 8.76
CA GLN A 77 6.12 -4.39 10.19
C GLN A 77 5.96 -2.95 10.71
N ILE A 78 6.28 -1.95 9.89
CA ILE A 78 6.15 -0.53 10.25
C ILE A 78 4.68 -0.08 10.22
N SER A 79 3.93 -0.51 9.20
CA SER A 79 2.56 -0.04 8.96
C SER A 79 1.51 -0.78 9.79
N GLN A 80 1.61 -2.10 9.94
CA GLN A 80 0.65 -2.93 10.66
C GLN A 80 0.21 -2.36 12.04
N PRO A 81 1.11 -1.98 12.97
CA PRO A 81 0.70 -1.48 14.29
C PRO A 81 -0.04 -0.13 14.24
N LYS A 82 0.02 0.58 13.11
CA LYS A 82 -0.67 1.85 12.87
C LYS A 82 -2.05 1.66 12.22
N LEU A 83 -2.35 0.47 11.72
CA LEU A 83 -3.65 0.12 11.16
C LEU A 83 -4.62 -0.29 12.27
N LYS A 84 -5.92 -0.17 12.01
CA LYS A 84 -6.95 -0.67 12.92
C LYS A 84 -6.80 -2.19 13.05
N ARG A 85 -6.49 -2.65 14.27
CA ARG A 85 -6.30 -4.08 14.56
C ARG A 85 -7.54 -4.88 14.12
N GLY A 86 -7.32 -5.95 13.37
CA GLY A 86 -8.37 -6.79 12.80
C GLY A 86 -9.03 -6.25 11.53
N SER A 87 -8.59 -5.10 11.00
CA SER A 87 -9.04 -4.66 9.66
C SER A 87 -8.47 -5.58 8.57
N PRO A 88 -9.09 -5.59 7.37
CA PRO A 88 -8.56 -6.33 6.23
C PRO A 88 -7.12 -5.94 5.89
N GLU A 89 -6.77 -4.65 5.90
CA GLU A 89 -5.39 -4.21 5.67
C GLU A 89 -4.44 -4.73 6.75
N TRP A 90 -4.86 -4.73 8.03
CA TRP A 90 -4.05 -5.25 9.13
C TRP A 90 -3.74 -6.75 8.97
N LEU A 91 -4.73 -7.54 8.54
CA LEU A 91 -4.57 -8.97 8.29
C LEU A 91 -3.63 -9.24 7.11
N ARG A 92 -3.72 -8.46 6.03
CA ARG A 92 -2.78 -8.58 4.90
C ARG A 92 -1.36 -8.23 5.29
N MET A 93 -1.15 -7.21 6.13
CA MET A 93 0.18 -6.92 6.65
C MET A 93 0.71 -8.08 7.50
N GLN A 94 -0.14 -8.70 8.33
CA GLN A 94 0.26 -9.89 9.10
C GLN A 94 0.72 -11.01 8.17
N ASP A 95 -0.03 -11.27 7.09
CA ASP A 95 0.32 -12.31 6.11
C ASP A 95 1.69 -12.06 5.48
N ILE A 96 1.96 -10.82 5.04
CA ILE A 96 3.28 -10.43 4.50
C ILE A 96 4.41 -10.58 5.53
N ILE A 97 4.13 -10.30 6.81
CA ILE A 97 5.12 -10.44 7.89
C ILE A 97 5.44 -11.92 8.13
N ASP A 98 4.42 -12.78 8.15
CA ASP A 98 4.56 -14.23 8.36
C ASP A 98 5.07 -14.97 7.13
N TYR A 99 4.93 -14.38 5.94
CA TYR A 99 5.36 -14.99 4.70
C TYR A 99 6.85 -15.34 4.72
N LYS A 100 7.12 -16.60 4.35
CA LYS A 100 8.48 -17.14 4.17
C LYS A 100 8.58 -17.62 2.73
N PRO A 101 9.44 -17.01 1.90
CA PRO A 101 9.62 -17.48 0.53
C PRO A 101 10.14 -18.93 0.55
N PRO A 102 9.69 -19.79 -0.39
CA PRO A 102 10.16 -21.16 -0.46
C PRO A 102 11.68 -21.19 -0.64
N LYS A 103 12.37 -22.05 0.11
CA LYS A 103 13.79 -22.33 -0.14
C LYS A 103 13.88 -23.03 -1.50
N LYS A 104 14.62 -22.42 -2.42
CA LYS A 104 15.06 -23.07 -3.66
C LYS A 104 15.95 -24.26 -3.35
#